data_AF-A0AA95IVW0-F1
#
_entry.id   AF-A0AA95IVW0-F1
#
_cell.length_a   1.000
_cell.length_b   1.000
_cell.length_c   1.000
_cell.angle_alpha   90.00
_cell.angle_beta   90.00
_cell.angle_gamma   90.00
#
_symmetry.space_group_name_H-M   'P 1'
#
loop_
_entity.id
_entity.type
_entity.pdbx_description
1 polymer ?
#
loop_
_entity_poly.entity_id
_entity_poly.type
_entity_poly.pdbx_seq_one_letter_code
_entity_poly.pdbx_strand_id
1 'polypeptide(L)'
;MLVFNMNSIIRVKINDSGRQTLAAYYDYAICMNWMSDEDYQKLMKPKEDGFYHFQMHQFIKIFGDKISLGSLPAIEGCRIYLEEKDLEKVDDA
;
A
#
# COMPACT_ATOMS: atom_id res chain seq x y z
N MET A 1 21.99 11.85 -6.51
CA MET A 1 20.99 11.40 -7.49
C MET A 1 20.08 10.42 -6.77
N LEU A 2 18.78 10.67 -6.75
CA LEU A 2 17.82 9.84 -6.02
C LEU A 2 17.52 8.61 -6.90
N VAL A 3 18.08 7.45 -6.53
CA VAL A 3 17.85 6.20 -7.27
C VAL A 3 16.52 5.62 -6.78
N PHE A 4 15.51 5.65 -7.63
CA PHE A 4 14.18 5.11 -7.31
C PHE A 4 14.22 3.58 -7.46
N ASN A 5 14.09 2.84 -6.35
CA ASN A 5 14.07 1.38 -6.36
C ASN A 5 12.62 0.88 -6.26
N MET A 6 12.19 0.10 -7.24
CA MET A 6 10.83 -0.46 -7.30
C MET A 6 10.53 -1.47 -6.18
N ASN A 7 11.55 -1.93 -5.48
CA ASN A 7 11.45 -2.80 -4.32
C ASN A 7 11.50 -2.04 -2.98
N SER A 8 11.69 -0.71 -2.98
CA SER A 8 11.64 0.09 -1.76
C SER A 8 10.26 -0.01 -1.10
N ILE A 9 10.25 0.04 0.23
CA ILE A 9 9.03 -0.03 1.04
C ILE A 9 8.41 1.36 1.13
N ILE A 10 7.13 1.46 0.80
CA ILE A 10 6.32 2.67 0.97
C ILE A 10 5.27 2.45 2.06
N ARG A 11 5.07 3.45 2.92
CA ARG A 11 4.05 3.45 3.97
C ARG A 11 2.97 4.45 3.62
N VAL A 12 1.73 3.99 3.47
CA VAL A 12 0.63 4.84 2.98
C VAL A 12 -0.56 4.73 3.90
N LYS A 13 -1.11 5.89 4.29
CA LYS A 13 -2.40 5.98 4.95
C LYS A 13 -3.45 6.29 3.90
N ILE A 14 -4.37 5.35 3.72
CA ILE A 14 -5.44 5.43 2.72
C ILE A 14 -6.78 5.73 3.41
N ASN A 15 -7.64 6.46 2.70
CA ASN A 15 -8.99 6.77 3.16
C ASN A 15 -9.98 5.67 2.74
N ASP A 16 -11.28 5.91 2.93
CA ASP A 16 -12.31 4.96 2.52
C ASP A 16 -12.25 4.61 1.03
N SER A 17 -11.99 5.59 0.17
CA SER A 17 -11.86 5.35 -1.28
C SER A 17 -10.62 4.51 -1.61
N GLY A 18 -9.50 4.75 -0.91
CA GLY A 18 -8.31 3.92 -1.03
C GLY A 18 -8.51 2.50 -0.50
N ARG A 19 -9.25 2.34 0.61
CA ARG A 19 -9.65 1.01 1.12
C ARG A 19 -10.48 0.24 0.11
N GLN A 20 -11.44 0.90 -0.55
CA GLN A 20 -12.25 0.29 -1.61
C GLN A 20 -11.40 -0.10 -2.82
N THR A 21 -10.43 0.73 -3.21
CA THR A 21 -9.50 0.43 -4.31
C THR A 21 -8.62 -0.77 -3.98
N LEU A 22 -8.11 -0.84 -2.75
CA LEU A 22 -7.32 -1.95 -2.26
C LEU A 22 -8.12 -3.27 -2.24
N ALA A 23 -9.35 -3.21 -1.70
CA ALA A 23 -10.26 -4.35 -1.67
C ALA A 23 -10.53 -4.87 -3.09
N ALA A 24 -10.92 -4.00 -4.02
CA ALA A 24 -11.23 -4.38 -5.39
C ALA A 24 -10.06 -5.06 -6.11
N TYR A 25 -8.82 -4.60 -5.87
CA TYR A 25 -7.63 -5.24 -6.44
C TYR A 25 -7.43 -6.66 -5.92
N TYR A 26 -7.55 -6.87 -4.61
CA TYR A 26 -7.33 -8.20 -4.04
C TYR A 26 -8.50 -9.15 -4.21
N ASP A 27 -9.75 -8.66 -4.20
CA ASP A 27 -10.93 -9.47 -4.53
C ASP A 27 -10.77 -10.06 -5.94
N TYR A 28 -10.25 -9.27 -6.89
CA TYR A 28 -9.87 -9.76 -8.21
C TYR A 28 -8.77 -10.83 -8.14
N ALA A 29 -7.73 -10.64 -7.33
CA ALA A 29 -6.65 -11.62 -7.18
C ALA A 29 -7.12 -12.96 -6.57
N ILE A 30 -8.03 -12.94 -5.61
CA ILE A 30 -8.68 -14.14 -5.05
C ILE A 30 -9.51 -14.84 -6.12
N CYS A 31 -10.33 -14.08 -6.86
CA CYS A 31 -11.14 -14.63 -7.95
C CYS A 31 -10.29 -15.35 -9.01
N MET A 32 -9.08 -14.85 -9.27
CA MET A 32 -8.11 -15.46 -10.19
C MET A 32 -7.30 -16.61 -9.56
N ASN A 33 -7.58 -16.99 -8.30
CA ASN A 33 -6.82 -17.97 -7.50
C ASN A 33 -5.32 -17.63 -7.37
N TRP A 34 -4.95 -16.35 -7.40
CA TRP A 34 -3.57 -15.88 -7.23
C TRP A 34 -3.22 -15.64 -5.75
N MET A 35 -4.22 -15.63 -4.88
CA MET A 35 -4.09 -15.32 -3.46
C MET A 35 -5.10 -16.13 -2.64
N SER A 36 -4.72 -16.52 -1.43
CA SER A 36 -5.61 -17.16 -0.46
C SER A 36 -6.42 -16.12 0.33
N ASP A 37 -7.58 -16.51 0.85
CA ASP A 37 -8.38 -15.67 1.74
C ASP A 37 -7.61 -15.28 3.02
N GLU A 38 -6.68 -16.12 3.49
CA GLU A 38 -5.88 -15.82 4.68
C GLU A 38 -4.86 -14.70 4.40
N ASP A 39 -4.19 -14.74 3.24
CA ASP A 39 -3.26 -13.70 2.83
C ASP A 39 -3.97 -12.37 2.56
N TYR A 40 -5.18 -12.44 1.99
CA TYR A 40 -6.06 -11.28 1.83
C TYR A 40 -6.34 -10.58 3.15
N GLN A 41 -6.75 -11.33 4.18
CA GLN A 41 -7.07 -10.74 5.50
C GLN A 41 -5.85 -10.09 6.17
N LYS A 42 -4.64 -10.60 5.91
CA LYS A 42 -3.39 -10.01 6.41
C LYS A 42 -3.05 -8.71 5.67
N LEU A 43 -3.26 -8.65 4.36
CA LEU A 43 -2.92 -7.48 3.52
C LEU A 43 -3.96 -6.36 3.59
N MET A 44 -5.22 -6.70 3.91
CA MET A 44 -6.32 -5.75 4.07
C MET A 44 -6.32 -5.00 5.41
N LYS A 45 -5.51 -5.44 6.38
CA LYS A 45 -5.39 -4.77 7.67
C LYS A 45 -4.21 -3.80 7.68
N PRO A 46 -4.42 -2.53 8.08
CA PRO A 46 -3.31 -1.63 8.33
C PRO A 46 -2.46 -2.15 9.50
N LYS A 47 -1.21 -1.71 9.57
CA LYS A 47 -0.36 -1.88 10.75
C LYS A 47 -0.90 -1.04 11.93
N GLU A 48 -0.35 -1.25 13.12
CA GLU A 48 -0.83 -0.65 14.38
C GLU A 48 -0.89 0.89 14.38
N ASP A 49 -0.07 1.53 13.54
CA ASP A 49 -0.02 2.97 13.31
C ASP A 49 -1.08 3.49 12.31
N GLY A 50 -1.89 2.61 11.75
CA GLY A 50 -2.88 2.91 10.73
C GLY A 50 -2.33 3.05 9.30
N PHE A 51 -1.07 2.66 9.06
CA PHE A 51 -0.45 2.67 7.73
C PHE A 51 -0.42 1.28 7.10
N TYR A 52 -0.51 1.25 5.78
CA TYR A 52 -0.27 0.06 4.97
C TYR A 52 1.16 0.10 4.46
N HIS A 53 1.81 -1.07 4.41
CA HIS A 53 3.17 -1.21 3.89
C HIS A 53 3.11 -1.95 2.56
N PHE A 54 3.74 -1.37 1.53
CA PHE A 54 3.82 -1.99 0.20
C PHE A 54 5.26 -1.91 -0.31
N GLN A 55 5.63 -2.80 -1.21
CA GLN A 55 6.72 -2.48 -2.13
C GLN A 55 6.22 -1.46 -3.15
N MET A 56 7.10 -0.57 -3.59
CA MET A 56 6.76 0.54 -4.50
C MET A 56 6.04 0.05 -5.77
N HIS A 57 6.48 -1.05 -6.38
CA HIS A 57 5.81 -1.61 -7.56
C HIS A 57 4.38 -2.10 -7.27
N GLN A 58 4.13 -2.66 -6.08
CA GLN A 58 2.80 -3.10 -5.67
C GLN A 58 1.90 -1.88 -5.47
N PHE A 59 2.41 -0.85 -4.80
CA PHE A 59 1.69 0.41 -4.61
C PHE A 59 1.31 1.05 -5.95
N ILE A 60 2.25 1.14 -6.91
CA ILE A 60 1.96 1.67 -8.25
C ILE A 60 0.94 0.80 -8.97
N LYS A 61 1.01 -0.53 -8.85
CA LYS A 61 0.04 -1.43 -9.48
C LYS A 61 -1.38 -1.26 -8.94
N ILE A 62 -1.52 -1.00 -7.64
CA ILE A 62 -2.82 -0.87 -6.97
C ILE A 62 -3.40 0.54 -7.16
N PHE A 63 -2.57 1.57 -6.99
CA PHE A 63 -3.03 2.95 -6.89
C PHE A 63 -2.55 3.87 -8.02
N GLY A 64 -1.65 3.43 -8.90
CA GLY A 64 -1.02 4.26 -9.93
C GLY A 64 -2.04 5.01 -10.79
N ASP A 65 -3.11 4.32 -11.20
CA ASP A 65 -4.19 4.92 -12.00
C ASP A 65 -5.04 5.92 -11.20
N LYS A 66 -5.11 5.77 -9.87
CA LYS A 66 -5.92 6.62 -8.96
C LYS A 66 -5.16 7.82 -8.39
N ILE A 67 -3.84 7.85 -8.57
CA ILE A 67 -2.96 8.98 -8.18
C ILE A 67 -2.93 10.06 -9.28
N SER A 68 -3.56 9.81 -10.42
CA SER A 68 -3.68 10.78 -11.51
C SER A 68 -4.45 12.05 -11.07
N LEU A 69 -4.01 13.21 -11.58
CA LEU A 69 -4.55 14.53 -11.23
C LEU A 69 -6.06 14.60 -11.49
N GLY A 70 -6.86 14.77 -10.43
CA GLY A 70 -8.31 14.99 -10.50
C GLY A 70 -9.19 13.80 -10.13
N SER A 71 -8.63 12.60 -9.90
CA SER A 71 -9.38 11.51 -9.28
C SER A 71 -9.40 11.65 -7.75
N LEU A 72 -10.53 11.26 -7.13
CA LEU A 72 -10.73 11.21 -5.67
C LEU A 72 -9.43 10.80 -4.96
N PRO A 73 -8.86 11.63 -4.06
CA PRO A 73 -7.58 11.33 -3.45
C PRO A 73 -7.75 10.09 -2.56
N ALA A 74 -7.39 8.91 -3.06
CA ALA A 74 -7.43 7.65 -2.31
C ALA A 74 -6.46 7.64 -1.11
N ILE A 75 -5.55 8.62 -1.08
CA ILE A 75 -4.44 8.72 -0.15
C ILE A 75 -4.60 10.00 0.68
N GLU A 76 -4.79 9.84 1.98
CA GLU A 76 -4.86 10.94 2.96
C GLU A 76 -3.46 11.35 3.45
N GLY A 77 -2.49 10.45 3.36
CA GLY A 77 -1.09 10.71 3.67
C GLY A 77 -0.17 9.67 3.04
N CYS A 78 0.88 10.14 2.37
CA CYS A 78 1.90 9.28 1.75
C CYS A 78 3.25 9.55 2.41
N ARG A 79 3.88 8.51 2.98
CA ARG A 79 5.27 8.57 3.43
C ARG A 79 6.09 7.56 2.65
N ILE A 80 6.95 8.07 1.78
CA ILE A 80 7.87 7.26 0.98
C ILE A 80 9.17 7.14 1.76
N TYR A 81 9.48 5.94 2.23
CA TYR A 81 10.76 5.62 2.83
C TYR A 81 11.63 4.99 1.75
N LEU A 82 12.81 5.56 1.50
CA LEU A 82 13.66 5.12 0.39
C LEU A 82 14.55 3.95 0.80
N GLU A 83 14.88 3.83 2.08
CA GLU A 83 15.71 2.77 2.65
C GLU A 83 15.12 2.16 3.93
N GLU A 84 15.44 0.88 4.22
CA GLU A 84 15.01 0.20 5.46
C GLU A 84 15.47 0.91 6.74
N LYS A 85 16.63 1.58 6.70
CA LYS A 85 17.15 2.35 7.84
C LYS A 85 16.31 3.59 8.18
N ASP A 86 15.48 4.04 7.23
CA ASP A 86 14.59 5.20 7.38
C ASP A 86 13.21 4.79 7.90
N LEU A 87 12.93 3.48 7.98
CA LEU A 87 11.82 2.98 8.80
C LEU A 87 12.15 3.39 10.23
N GLU A 88 11.52 4.46 10.71
CA GLU A 88 11.44 4.75 12.14
C GLU A 88 11.18 3.42 12.84
N LYS A 89 12.09 3.00 13.72
CA LYS A 89 11.94 1.79 14.53
C LYS A 89 10.59 1.93 15.22
N VAL A 90 9.59 1.23 14.69
CA VAL A 90 8.31 1.11 15.37
C VAL A 90 8.64 0.18 16.52
N ASP A 91 8.72 0.75 17.72
CA ASP A 91 8.92 -0.01 18.95
C ASP A 91 7.78 -1.03 19.05
N ASP A 92 8.10 -2.31 18.84
CA ASP A 92 7.21 -3.42 19.15
C ASP A 92 7.06 -3.45 20.68
N ALA A 93 5.89 -3.04 21.19
CA ALA A 93 5.53 -3.12 22.61
C ALA A 93 4.22 -3.91 22.79
#